data_AF-X1G205-F1
#
_entry.id   AF-X1G205-F1
#
_cell.length_a   1.000
_cell.length_b   1.000
_cell.length_c   1.000
_cell.angle_alpha   90.00
_cell.angle_beta   90.00
_cell.angle_gamma   90.00
#
_symmetry.space_group_name_H-M   'P 1'
#
loop_
_entity.id
_entity.type
_entity.pdbx_description
1 polymer ?
#
loop_
_entity_poly.entity_id
_entity_poly.type
_entity_poly.pdbx_seq_one_letter_code
_entity_poly.pdbx_strand_id
1 'polypeptide(L)'
;KRGAKWMYSPDENERLKEDDLIITSGPAEGIPVFCKMVTGEEYKEKKEVAREEGVKRKRITEEIADLIADMKNMSELMVGLSYSAVMFDSKEIAEEVRDLEESMDRMKEELEISVIEAARGITNKSNFDELRGLLHIAISSEIISDAAYEIADVVLRDIQLHPVFLASIKESDEVILKLAARNEDIFGKTLKELKIETRTGMFILAIRRVYGKWVYNPGGDAEIKKDDLLIMRGPKEGEEKINEIVSAQKSVDF
;
A
#
# COMPACT_ATOMS: atom_id res chain seq x y z
N LYS A 1 5.04 -8.98 19.39
CA LYS A 1 6.02 -10.01 19.82
C LYS A 1 6.10 -9.99 21.33
N ARG A 2 5.92 -11.14 21.97
CA ARG A 2 5.99 -11.32 23.42
C ARG A 2 7.15 -12.26 23.75
N GLY A 3 8.20 -11.73 24.37
CA GLY A 3 9.46 -12.48 24.52
C GLY A 3 9.99 -12.92 23.15
N ALA A 4 10.08 -14.23 22.91
CA ALA A 4 10.51 -14.79 21.61
C ALA A 4 9.35 -15.09 20.63
N LYS A 5 8.08 -15.06 21.07
CA LYS A 5 6.94 -15.47 20.25
C LYS A 5 6.37 -14.30 19.44
N TRP A 6 6.20 -14.52 18.14
CA TRP A 6 5.42 -13.64 17.28
C TRP A 6 3.94 -14.04 17.33
N MET A 7 3.09 -13.02 17.42
CA MET A 7 1.64 -13.15 17.33
C MET A 7 1.25 -12.33 16.10
N TYR A 8 0.71 -12.99 15.10
CA TYR A 8 0.31 -12.40 13.82
C TYR A 8 -1.21 -12.27 13.82
N SER A 9 -1.72 -11.15 13.31
CA SER A 9 -3.16 -10.83 13.26
C SER A 9 -3.90 -11.14 14.57
N PRO A 10 -3.50 -10.50 15.70
CA PRO A 10 -4.17 -10.72 16.98
C PRO A 10 -5.64 -10.31 16.90
N ASP A 11 -6.52 -11.11 17.49
CA ASP A 11 -7.95 -10.81 17.56
C ASP A 11 -8.28 -9.73 18.62
N GLU A 12 -9.54 -9.28 18.64
CA GLU A 12 -10.04 -8.22 19.54
C GLU A 12 -9.91 -8.54 21.04
N ASN A 13 -9.72 -9.81 21.41
CA ASN A 13 -9.58 -10.25 22.79
C ASN A 13 -8.11 -10.32 23.24
N GLU A 14 -7.14 -10.22 22.32
CA GLU A 14 -5.73 -10.26 22.68
C GLU A 14 -5.36 -9.01 23.50
N ARG A 15 -4.75 -9.25 24.66
CA ARG A 15 -4.36 -8.18 25.59
C ARG A 15 -2.89 -7.88 25.44
N LEU A 16 -2.57 -6.61 25.23
CA LEU A 16 -1.20 -6.09 25.33
C LEU A 16 -0.69 -6.25 26.77
N LYS A 17 0.56 -6.67 26.90
CA LYS A 17 1.30 -6.76 28.16
C LYS A 17 2.48 -5.82 28.15
N GLU A 18 2.98 -5.51 29.35
CA GLU A 18 4.27 -4.83 29.51
C GLU A 18 5.36 -5.57 28.72
N ASP A 19 6.24 -4.81 28.08
CA ASP A 19 7.30 -5.28 27.18
C ASP A 19 6.87 -5.99 25.88
N ASP A 20 5.58 -5.96 25.52
CA ASP A 20 5.17 -6.40 24.19
C ASP A 20 5.72 -5.43 23.11
N LEU A 21 6.46 -5.97 22.14
CA LEU A 21 6.88 -5.22 20.95
C LEU A 21 5.75 -5.26 19.91
N ILE A 22 5.21 -4.09 19.55
CA ILE A 22 4.14 -3.97 18.56
C ILE A 22 4.71 -3.43 17.25
N ILE A 23 4.33 -4.08 16.14
CA ILE A 23 4.60 -3.61 14.78
C ILE A 23 3.24 -3.41 14.13
N THR A 24 2.99 -2.22 13.60
CA THR A 24 1.78 -1.87 12.88
C THR A 24 2.15 -1.21 11.55
N SER A 25 1.24 -1.26 10.59
CA SER A 25 1.34 -0.58 9.31
C SER A 25 0.12 0.32 9.14
N GLY A 26 0.30 1.49 8.56
CA GLY A 26 -0.77 2.44 8.32
C GLY A 26 -0.27 3.82 7.89
N PRO A 27 -1.18 4.78 7.69
CA PRO A 27 -0.83 6.13 7.25
C PRO A 27 0.15 6.81 8.22
N ALA A 28 1.12 7.54 7.67
CA ALA A 28 2.15 8.22 8.46
C ALA A 28 1.56 9.22 9.47
N GLU A 29 0.41 9.84 9.15
CA GLU A 29 -0.31 10.76 10.03
C GLU A 29 -0.85 10.08 11.30
N GLY A 30 -1.01 8.74 11.29
CA GLY A 30 -1.44 7.96 12.43
C GLY A 30 -0.34 7.66 13.45
N ILE A 31 0.93 7.81 13.06
CA ILE A 31 2.09 7.47 13.90
C ILE A 31 2.06 8.20 15.25
N PRO A 32 1.85 9.53 15.33
CA PRO A 32 1.87 10.23 16.61
C PRO A 32 0.79 9.74 17.58
N VAL A 33 -0.41 9.48 17.06
CA VAL A 33 -1.55 9.01 17.84
C VAL A 33 -1.29 7.59 18.36
N PHE A 34 -0.81 6.70 17.49
CA PHE A 34 -0.50 5.32 17.87
C PHE A 34 0.65 5.22 18.87
N CYS A 35 1.75 5.96 18.65
CA CYS A 35 2.86 6.01 19.59
C CYS A 35 2.42 6.48 20.98
N LYS A 36 1.62 7.55 21.05
CA LYS A 36 1.06 8.03 22.31
C LYS A 36 0.15 7.00 22.99
N MET A 37 -0.65 6.28 22.20
CA MET A 37 -1.55 5.25 22.71
C MET A 37 -0.79 4.04 23.30
N VAL A 38 0.27 3.59 22.64
CA VAL A 38 1.03 2.39 23.05
C VAL A 38 2.05 2.70 24.15
N THR A 39 2.74 3.84 24.05
CA THR A 39 3.85 4.17 24.97
C THR A 39 3.45 5.11 26.10
N GLY A 40 2.31 5.79 25.98
CA GLY A 40 1.94 6.89 26.89
C GLY A 40 2.73 8.18 26.68
N GLU A 41 3.73 8.19 25.81
CA GLU A 41 4.60 9.34 25.54
C GLU A 41 4.22 10.03 24.23
N GLU A 42 4.35 11.37 24.19
CA GLU A 42 4.22 12.12 22.94
C GLU A 42 5.28 11.67 21.94
N TYR A 43 4.86 11.41 20.71
CA TYR A 43 5.76 11.04 19.63
C TYR A 43 6.74 12.19 19.36
N LYS A 44 8.01 11.95 19.66
CA LYS A 44 9.10 12.83 19.26
C LYS A 44 9.57 12.37 17.89
N GLU A 45 9.12 13.08 16.86
CA GLU A 45 9.70 12.94 15.53
C GLU A 45 11.21 13.06 15.68
N LYS A 46 11.95 12.03 15.23
CA LYS A 46 13.41 12.12 15.18
C LYS A 46 13.72 13.25 14.20
N LYS A 47 13.95 14.45 14.73
CA LYS A 47 14.56 15.53 13.94
C LYS A 47 15.80 14.92 13.32
N GLU A 48 15.87 14.92 11.98
CA GLU A 48 17.15 14.78 11.29
C GLU A 48 18.12 15.67 12.06
N VAL A 49 19.12 15.06 12.70
CA VAL A 49 20.15 15.83 13.41
C VAL A 49 20.67 16.82 12.39
N ALA A 50 20.48 18.13 12.64
CA ALA A 50 20.90 19.18 11.74
C ALA A 50 22.39 18.98 11.45
N ARG A 51 22.69 18.41 10.30
CA ARG A 51 24.04 18.25 9.77
C ARG A 51 24.25 19.39 8.81
N GLU A 52 25.32 20.13 9.07
CA GLU A 52 25.70 21.36 8.39
C GLU A 52 25.66 21.26 6.86
N GLU A 53 25.32 22.39 6.24
CA GLU A 53 25.11 22.59 4.81
C GLU A 53 26.31 22.14 3.98
N GLY A 54 26.16 20.98 3.35
CA GLY A 54 27.06 20.47 2.32
C GLY A 54 26.40 19.30 1.61
N VAL A 55 25.86 19.56 0.42
CA VAL A 55 25.29 18.61 -0.57
C VAL A 55 25.00 17.21 0.00
N LYS A 56 23.73 17.01 0.42
CA LYS A 56 23.13 15.74 0.86
C LYS A 56 23.45 14.63 -0.15
N ARG A 57 24.45 13.79 0.12
CA ARG A 57 24.49 12.44 -0.45
C ARG A 57 23.88 11.53 0.62
N LYS A 58 22.68 10.99 0.36
CA LYS A 58 22.08 9.98 1.23
C LYS A 58 23.08 8.84 1.39
N ARG A 59 23.06 8.15 2.53
CA ARG A 59 23.88 6.94 2.64
C ARG A 59 23.32 5.93 1.64
N ILE A 60 24.19 5.20 0.94
CA ILE A 60 23.76 4.18 -0.03
C ILE A 60 22.76 3.19 0.59
N THR A 61 22.88 2.90 1.89
CA THR A 61 21.93 2.07 2.65
C THR A 61 20.54 2.71 2.81
N GLU A 62 20.45 4.04 2.92
CA GLU A 62 19.17 4.76 2.98
C GLU A 62 18.50 4.74 1.60
N GLU A 63 19.27 4.91 0.52
CA GLU A 63 18.75 4.82 -0.86
C GLU A 63 18.23 3.40 -1.16
N ILE A 64 18.97 2.37 -0.75
CA ILE A 64 18.52 0.96 -0.82
C ILE A 64 17.23 0.75 -0.01
N ALA A 65 17.15 1.30 1.20
CA ALA A 65 15.97 1.15 2.04
C ALA A 65 14.73 1.84 1.44
N ASP A 66 14.91 3.02 0.86
CA ASP A 66 13.84 3.76 0.17
C ASP A 66 13.35 2.96 -1.05
N LEU A 67 14.27 2.46 -1.90
CA LEU A 67 13.91 1.65 -3.07
C LEU A 67 13.14 0.37 -2.68
N ILE A 68 13.52 -0.27 -1.58
CA ILE A 68 12.78 -1.45 -1.06
C ILE A 68 11.39 -1.07 -0.57
N ALA A 69 11.26 0.09 0.08
CA ALA A 69 9.95 0.59 0.50
C ALA A 69 9.04 0.83 -0.72
N ASP A 70 9.59 1.39 -1.79
CA ASP A 70 8.88 1.60 -3.05
C ASP A 70 8.49 0.27 -3.72
N MET A 71 9.41 -0.71 -3.80
CA MET A 71 9.10 -2.05 -4.31
C MET A 71 7.99 -2.72 -3.50
N LYS A 72 8.07 -2.68 -2.17
CA LYS A 72 7.02 -3.23 -1.30
C LYS A 72 5.67 -2.55 -1.58
N ASN A 73 5.63 -1.22 -1.59
CA ASN A 73 4.39 -0.48 -1.82
C ASN A 73 3.80 -0.76 -3.21
N MET A 74 4.65 -0.87 -4.23
CA MET A 74 4.24 -1.24 -5.58
C MET A 74 3.65 -2.66 -5.62
N SER A 75 4.28 -3.64 -4.95
CA SER A 75 3.74 -5.01 -4.88
C SER A 75 2.34 -5.04 -4.24
N GLU A 76 2.09 -4.23 -3.21
CA GLU A 76 0.78 -4.13 -2.56
C GLU A 76 -0.28 -3.46 -3.43
N LEU A 77 0.11 -2.42 -4.17
CA LEU A 77 -0.74 -1.78 -5.17
C LEU A 77 -1.14 -2.80 -6.25
N MET A 78 -0.17 -3.52 -6.80
CA MET A 78 -0.39 -4.50 -7.86
C MET A 78 -1.34 -5.61 -7.42
N VAL A 79 -1.20 -6.13 -6.19
CA VAL A 79 -2.16 -7.10 -5.63
C VAL A 79 -3.57 -6.51 -5.61
N GLY A 80 -3.75 -5.29 -5.11
CA GLY A 80 -5.06 -4.62 -5.10
C GLY A 80 -5.64 -4.41 -6.50
N LEU A 81 -4.82 -3.98 -7.45
CA LEU A 81 -5.23 -3.75 -8.84
C LEU A 81 -5.54 -5.06 -9.57
N SER A 82 -4.79 -6.14 -9.35
CA SER A 82 -5.02 -7.45 -9.98
C SER A 82 -6.38 -8.03 -9.62
N TYR A 83 -6.73 -8.02 -8.33
CA TYR A 83 -8.07 -8.43 -7.90
C TYR A 83 -9.16 -7.45 -8.37
N SER A 84 -8.86 -6.16 -8.47
CA SER A 84 -9.79 -5.18 -9.06
C SER A 84 -10.04 -5.45 -10.54
N ALA A 85 -9.00 -5.80 -11.30
CA ALA A 85 -9.11 -6.16 -12.71
C ALA A 85 -10.00 -7.38 -12.90
N VAL A 86 -9.80 -8.42 -12.09
CA VAL A 86 -10.64 -9.64 -12.08
C VAL A 86 -12.07 -9.32 -11.67
N MET A 87 -12.28 -8.58 -10.57
CA MET A 87 -13.61 -8.29 -10.04
C MET A 87 -14.46 -7.46 -11.02
N PHE A 88 -13.83 -6.54 -11.75
CA PHE A 88 -14.50 -5.63 -12.66
C PHE A 88 -14.32 -5.97 -14.14
N ASP A 89 -13.71 -7.12 -14.44
CA ASP A 89 -13.39 -7.58 -15.81
C ASP A 89 -12.72 -6.48 -16.66
N SER A 90 -11.70 -5.84 -16.07
CA SER A 90 -11.12 -4.60 -16.59
C SER A 90 -9.73 -4.82 -17.18
N LYS A 91 -9.66 -4.96 -18.52
CA LYS A 91 -8.38 -5.06 -19.24
C LYS A 91 -7.46 -3.87 -19.04
N GLU A 92 -8.01 -2.65 -18.96
CA GLU A 92 -7.22 -1.43 -18.72
C GLU A 92 -6.48 -1.48 -17.36
N ILE A 93 -7.07 -2.10 -16.33
CA ILE A 93 -6.41 -2.27 -15.03
C ILE A 93 -5.40 -3.42 -15.10
N ALA A 94 -5.73 -4.50 -15.80
CA ALA A 94 -4.80 -5.62 -15.99
C ALA A 94 -3.55 -5.23 -16.78
N GLU A 95 -3.68 -4.35 -17.79
CA GLU A 95 -2.56 -3.79 -18.54
C GLU A 95 -1.66 -2.95 -17.63
N GLU A 96 -2.23 -2.11 -16.75
CA GLU A 96 -1.44 -1.37 -15.77
C GLU A 96 -0.67 -2.32 -14.83
N VAL A 97 -1.29 -3.41 -14.37
CA VAL A 97 -0.58 -4.39 -13.52
C VAL A 97 0.62 -4.99 -14.25
N ARG A 98 0.49 -5.29 -15.55
CA ARG A 98 1.63 -5.74 -16.37
C ARG A 98 2.73 -4.68 -16.45
N ASP A 99 2.35 -3.42 -16.71
CA ASP A 99 3.32 -2.33 -16.84
C ASP A 99 4.04 -2.02 -15.49
N LEU A 100 3.35 -2.25 -14.36
CA LEU A 100 3.94 -2.20 -13.02
C LEU A 100 4.88 -3.37 -12.74
N GLU A 101 4.57 -4.58 -13.21
CA GLU A 101 5.46 -5.75 -13.10
C GLU A 101 6.80 -5.50 -13.82
N GLU A 102 6.75 -4.98 -15.05
CA GLU A 102 7.97 -4.61 -15.77
C GLU A 102 8.76 -3.51 -15.03
N SER A 103 8.08 -2.66 -14.27
CA SER A 103 8.71 -1.63 -13.43
C SER A 103 9.35 -2.23 -12.18
N MET A 104 8.72 -3.22 -11.55
CA MET A 104 9.27 -3.98 -10.43
C MET A 104 10.58 -4.68 -10.82
N ASP A 105 10.62 -5.30 -12.00
CA ASP A 105 11.82 -5.94 -12.55
C ASP A 105 13.00 -4.97 -12.64
N ARG A 106 12.76 -3.78 -13.19
CA ARG A 106 13.77 -2.73 -13.28
C ARG A 106 14.26 -2.27 -11.90
N MET A 107 13.34 -2.12 -10.93
CA MET A 107 13.71 -1.75 -9.55
C MET A 107 14.54 -2.83 -8.88
N LYS A 108 14.23 -4.11 -9.11
CA LYS A 108 15.02 -5.24 -8.61
C LYS A 108 16.44 -5.22 -9.16
N GLU A 109 16.61 -5.03 -10.47
CA GLU A 109 17.93 -4.91 -11.10
C GLU A 109 18.75 -3.75 -10.48
N GLU A 110 18.12 -2.58 -10.32
CA GLU A 110 18.75 -1.40 -9.71
C GLU A 110 19.16 -1.67 -8.25
N LEU A 111 18.31 -2.35 -7.49
CA LEU A 111 18.58 -2.70 -6.11
C LEU A 111 19.76 -3.67 -5.99
N GLU A 112 19.80 -4.72 -6.82
CA GLU A 112 20.89 -5.70 -6.80
C GLU A 112 22.25 -5.03 -7.05
N ILE A 113 22.31 -4.13 -8.02
CA ILE A 113 23.50 -3.32 -8.30
C ILE A 113 23.86 -2.46 -7.08
N SER A 114 22.89 -1.73 -6.54
CA SER A 114 23.10 -0.83 -5.39
C SER A 114 23.61 -1.58 -4.16
N VAL A 115 23.09 -2.79 -3.90
CA VAL A 115 23.54 -3.64 -2.78
C VAL A 115 24.98 -4.14 -3.00
N ILE A 116 25.34 -4.54 -4.22
CA ILE A 116 26.72 -4.94 -4.55
C ILE A 116 27.68 -3.75 -4.37
N GLU A 117 27.29 -2.56 -4.81
CA GLU A 117 28.07 -1.34 -4.62
C GLU A 117 28.23 -1.00 -3.13
N ALA A 118 27.16 -1.09 -2.36
CA ALA A 118 27.17 -0.86 -0.92
C ALA A 118 28.06 -1.87 -0.18
N ALA A 119 28.11 -3.12 -0.64
CA ALA A 119 28.98 -4.16 -0.09
C ALA A 119 30.48 -3.86 -0.29
N ARG A 120 30.83 -3.00 -1.24
CA ARG A 120 32.23 -2.65 -1.53
C ARG A 120 32.84 -1.85 -0.38
N GLY A 121 33.75 -2.48 0.35
CA GLY A 121 34.45 -1.87 1.49
C GLY A 121 33.85 -2.23 2.86
N ILE A 122 32.81 -3.07 2.89
CA ILE A 122 32.32 -3.66 4.13
C ILE A 122 33.30 -4.76 4.59
N THR A 123 33.83 -4.62 5.80
CA THR A 123 34.74 -5.59 6.42
C THR A 123 34.11 -6.35 7.58
N ASN A 124 32.97 -5.88 8.09
CA ASN A 124 32.28 -6.48 9.24
C ASN A 124 31.08 -7.32 8.78
N LYS A 125 30.96 -8.54 9.33
CA LYS A 125 29.90 -9.50 9.02
C LYS A 125 28.49 -8.97 9.31
N SER A 126 28.31 -8.18 10.37
CA SER A 126 27.00 -7.65 10.77
C SER A 126 26.33 -6.82 9.67
N ASN A 127 27.11 -6.06 8.91
CA ASN A 127 26.59 -5.20 7.84
C ASN A 127 26.17 -6.01 6.60
N PHE A 128 26.74 -7.21 6.41
CA PHE A 128 26.28 -8.13 5.36
C PHE A 128 24.93 -8.77 5.71
N ASP A 129 24.68 -9.06 6.99
CA ASP A 129 23.38 -9.61 7.42
C ASP A 129 22.23 -8.60 7.20
N GLU A 130 22.49 -7.31 7.39
CA GLU A 130 21.53 -6.24 7.08
C GLU A 130 21.22 -6.15 5.59
N LEU A 131 22.24 -6.04 4.73
CA LEU A 131 22.08 -6.00 3.27
C LEU A 131 21.39 -7.27 2.74
N ARG A 132 21.70 -8.43 3.31
CA ARG A 132 21.04 -9.69 2.98
C ARG A 132 19.57 -9.67 3.36
N GLY A 133 19.23 -9.14 4.53
CA GLY A 133 17.83 -8.97 4.96
C GLY A 133 17.05 -8.08 4.00
N LEU A 134 17.66 -6.98 3.56
CA LEU A 134 17.10 -6.05 2.57
C LEU A 134 16.84 -6.74 1.22
N LEU A 135 17.80 -7.51 0.70
CA LEU A 135 17.60 -8.30 -0.53
C LEU A 135 16.43 -9.30 -0.41
N HIS A 136 16.29 -9.96 0.73
CA HIS A 136 15.19 -10.90 0.94
C HIS A 136 13.81 -10.22 0.86
N ILE A 137 13.67 -8.99 1.35
CA ILE A 137 12.43 -8.24 1.26
C ILE A 137 12.12 -7.92 -0.21
N ALA A 138 13.09 -7.39 -0.95
CA ALA A 138 12.91 -7.04 -2.35
C ALA A 138 12.53 -8.24 -3.23
N ILE A 139 13.22 -9.37 -3.06
CA ILE A 139 12.89 -10.61 -3.79
C ILE A 139 11.46 -11.07 -3.43
N SER A 140 11.07 -10.93 -2.17
CA SER A 140 9.70 -11.29 -1.77
C SER A 140 8.66 -10.36 -2.40
N SER A 141 8.96 -9.06 -2.52
CA SER A 141 8.08 -8.08 -3.18
C SER A 141 7.95 -8.33 -4.68
N GLU A 142 9.03 -8.75 -5.35
CA GLU A 142 8.97 -9.15 -6.76
C GLU A 142 8.15 -10.43 -6.97
N ILE A 143 8.35 -11.47 -6.15
CA ILE A 143 7.52 -12.69 -6.24
C ILE A 143 6.01 -12.37 -6.05
N ILE A 144 5.67 -11.43 -5.16
CA ILE A 144 4.29 -10.98 -4.98
C ILE A 144 3.79 -10.23 -6.21
N SER A 145 4.63 -9.39 -6.81
CA SER A 145 4.35 -8.64 -8.05
C SER A 145 4.06 -9.57 -9.22
N ASP A 146 4.90 -10.58 -9.44
CA ASP A 146 4.69 -11.59 -10.49
C ASP A 146 3.36 -12.33 -10.30
N ALA A 147 3.08 -12.77 -9.07
CA ALA A 147 1.82 -13.43 -8.75
C ALA A 147 0.61 -12.50 -8.98
N ALA A 148 0.74 -11.21 -8.69
CA ALA A 148 -0.31 -10.23 -8.98
C ALA A 148 -0.51 -10.07 -10.50
N TYR A 149 0.56 -10.08 -11.29
CA TYR A 149 0.47 -10.08 -12.74
C TYR A 149 -0.19 -11.36 -13.27
N GLU A 150 0.14 -12.54 -12.74
CA GLU A 150 -0.51 -13.81 -13.13
C GLU A 150 -2.03 -13.79 -12.89
N ILE A 151 -2.48 -13.17 -11.79
CA ILE A 151 -3.92 -12.95 -11.52
C ILE A 151 -4.54 -12.04 -12.59
N ALA A 152 -3.87 -10.94 -12.95
CA ALA A 152 -4.35 -9.99 -13.95
C ALA A 152 -4.32 -10.57 -15.39
N ASP A 153 -3.35 -11.42 -15.71
CA ASP A 153 -3.14 -12.04 -17.03
C ASP A 153 -4.33 -12.92 -17.43
N VAL A 154 -5.07 -13.48 -16.47
CA VAL A 154 -6.35 -14.18 -16.73
C VAL A 154 -7.33 -13.28 -17.48
N VAL A 155 -7.42 -12.00 -17.11
CA VAL A 155 -8.29 -11.00 -17.76
C VAL A 155 -7.73 -10.61 -19.13
N LEU A 156 -6.42 -10.45 -19.26
CA LEU A 156 -5.78 -10.13 -20.55
C LEU A 156 -6.00 -11.23 -21.60
N ARG A 157 -6.05 -12.49 -21.16
CA ARG A 157 -6.27 -13.67 -22.02
C ARG A 157 -7.74 -14.01 -22.24
N ASP A 158 -8.68 -13.20 -21.76
CA ASP A 158 -10.13 -13.44 -21.85
C ASP A 158 -10.54 -14.82 -21.28
N ILE A 159 -9.88 -15.26 -20.21
CA ILE A 159 -10.21 -16.53 -19.55
C ILE A 159 -11.39 -16.31 -18.60
N GLN A 160 -12.48 -17.01 -18.85
CA GLN A 160 -13.67 -16.93 -18.00
C GLN A 160 -13.45 -17.61 -16.65
N LEU A 161 -13.51 -16.84 -15.56
CA LEU A 161 -13.42 -17.35 -14.20
C LEU A 161 -14.75 -17.96 -13.73
N HIS A 162 -14.65 -19.07 -12.99
CA HIS A 162 -15.82 -19.66 -12.35
C HIS A 162 -16.36 -18.72 -11.26
N PRO A 163 -17.70 -18.56 -11.10
CA PRO A 163 -18.29 -17.61 -10.13
C PRO A 163 -17.83 -17.77 -8.68
N VAL A 164 -17.38 -18.97 -8.29
CA VAL A 164 -16.80 -19.24 -6.96
C VAL A 164 -15.62 -18.33 -6.64
N PHE A 165 -14.74 -18.03 -7.60
CA PHE A 165 -13.59 -17.16 -7.33
C PHE A 165 -14.03 -15.75 -6.95
N LEU A 166 -15.02 -15.20 -7.66
CA LEU A 166 -15.59 -13.88 -7.34
C LEU A 166 -16.30 -13.87 -5.98
N ALA A 167 -16.98 -14.96 -5.63
CA ALA A 167 -17.59 -15.10 -4.30
C ALA A 167 -16.52 -15.11 -3.19
N SER A 168 -15.43 -15.87 -3.37
CA SER A 168 -14.34 -15.93 -2.41
C SER A 168 -13.64 -14.58 -2.19
N ILE A 169 -13.44 -13.79 -3.25
CA ILE A 169 -12.88 -12.43 -3.13
C ILE A 169 -13.80 -11.53 -2.29
N LYS A 170 -15.12 -11.63 -2.49
CA LYS A 170 -16.12 -10.84 -1.72
C LYS A 170 -16.25 -11.25 -0.25
N GLU A 171 -15.88 -12.48 0.08
CA GLU A 171 -15.89 -13.01 1.45
C GLU A 171 -14.60 -12.75 2.22
N SER A 172 -13.59 -12.14 1.60
CA SER A 172 -12.32 -11.78 2.25
C SER A 172 -12.53 -10.70 3.33
N ASP A 173 -11.59 -10.64 4.29
CA ASP A 173 -11.55 -9.61 5.33
C ASP A 173 -11.30 -8.21 4.75
N GLU A 174 -10.60 -8.14 3.60
CA GLU A 174 -10.48 -6.91 2.80
C GLU A 174 -11.47 -6.92 1.63
N VAL A 175 -12.18 -5.81 1.44
CA VAL A 175 -13.09 -5.60 0.32
C VAL A 175 -12.45 -4.71 -0.75
N ILE A 176 -12.85 -4.93 -1.99
CA ILE A 176 -12.51 -4.06 -3.12
C ILE A 176 -13.78 -3.33 -3.57
N LEU A 177 -13.72 -2.00 -3.57
CA LEU A 177 -14.85 -1.14 -3.87
C LEU A 177 -14.59 -0.32 -5.13
N LYS A 178 -15.68 -0.04 -5.84
CA LYS A 178 -15.72 0.86 -6.99
C LYS A 178 -16.83 1.87 -6.78
N LEU A 179 -16.46 3.08 -6.37
CA LEU A 179 -17.41 4.14 -5.95
C LEU A 179 -17.25 5.39 -6.81
N ALA A 180 -18.37 6.00 -7.20
CA ALA A 180 -18.36 7.27 -7.91
C ALA A 180 -18.44 8.43 -6.92
N ALA A 181 -17.52 9.40 -7.04
CA ALA A 181 -17.50 10.62 -6.23
C ALA A 181 -18.70 11.50 -6.56
N ARG A 182 -19.73 11.43 -5.73
CA ARG A 182 -21.00 12.16 -5.88
C ARG A 182 -21.24 13.17 -4.76
N ASN A 183 -20.48 13.09 -3.67
CA ASN A 183 -20.55 14.07 -2.59
C ASN A 183 -19.88 15.39 -2.99
N GLU A 184 -20.65 16.47 -3.08
CA GLU A 184 -20.12 17.79 -3.43
C GLU A 184 -19.08 18.30 -2.42
N ASP A 185 -19.15 17.87 -1.16
CA ASP A 185 -18.24 18.29 -0.09
C ASP A 185 -16.79 17.82 -0.29
N ILE A 186 -16.56 16.81 -1.13
CA ILE A 186 -15.20 16.27 -1.37
C ILE A 186 -14.57 16.77 -2.68
N PHE A 187 -15.33 17.47 -3.52
CA PHE A 187 -14.83 17.92 -4.81
C PHE A 187 -13.79 19.03 -4.67
N GLY A 188 -12.69 18.91 -5.42
CA GLY A 188 -11.56 19.83 -5.36
C GLY A 188 -10.69 19.69 -4.11
N LYS A 189 -11.05 18.80 -3.17
CA LYS A 189 -10.20 18.48 -2.02
C LYS A 189 -9.19 17.41 -2.40
N THR A 190 -8.01 17.54 -1.80
CA THR A 190 -6.92 16.58 -1.94
C THR A 190 -7.11 15.36 -1.03
N LEU A 191 -6.53 14.22 -1.39
CA LEU A 191 -6.60 13.01 -0.55
C LEU A 191 -6.03 13.26 0.86
N LYS A 192 -4.99 14.08 0.97
CA LYS A 192 -4.36 14.49 2.22
C LYS A 192 -5.29 15.31 3.12
N GLU A 193 -6.11 16.19 2.55
CA GLU A 193 -7.10 16.95 3.31
C GLU A 193 -8.25 16.05 3.79
N LEU A 194 -8.68 15.11 2.94
CA LEU A 194 -9.79 14.22 3.25
C LEU A 194 -9.45 13.14 4.28
N LYS A 195 -8.17 12.75 4.36
CA LYS A 195 -7.63 11.73 5.28
C LYS A 195 -8.42 10.43 5.23
N ILE A 196 -8.80 10.01 4.02
CA ILE A 196 -9.68 8.86 3.81
C ILE A 196 -9.10 7.60 4.44
N GLU A 197 -7.83 7.31 4.18
CA GLU A 197 -7.14 6.13 4.71
C GLU A 197 -7.16 6.10 6.24
N THR A 198 -6.81 7.20 6.91
CA THR A 198 -6.82 7.25 8.38
C THR A 198 -8.22 7.15 8.98
N ARG A 199 -9.24 7.70 8.31
CA ARG A 199 -10.61 7.75 8.83
C ARG A 199 -11.39 6.45 8.63
N THR A 200 -11.04 5.70 7.58
CA THR A 200 -11.83 4.55 7.11
C THR A 200 -11.03 3.26 7.03
N GLY A 201 -9.71 3.31 6.96
CA GLY A 201 -8.86 2.17 6.61
C GLY A 201 -8.84 1.85 5.11
N MET A 202 -9.58 2.59 4.29
CA MET A 202 -9.67 2.36 2.85
C MET A 202 -8.56 3.09 2.10
N PHE A 203 -7.80 2.34 1.30
CA PHE A 203 -6.75 2.82 0.42
C PHE A 203 -7.28 3.01 -0.99
N ILE A 204 -6.99 4.15 -1.60
CA ILE A 204 -7.37 4.42 -2.99
C ILE A 204 -6.27 3.89 -3.90
N LEU A 205 -6.59 2.86 -4.68
CA LEU A 205 -5.67 2.24 -5.62
C LEU A 205 -5.60 3.03 -6.93
N ALA A 206 -6.76 3.51 -7.40
CA ALA A 206 -6.86 4.23 -8.66
C ALA A 206 -8.06 5.18 -8.69
N ILE A 207 -7.92 6.24 -9.49
CA ILE A 207 -8.98 7.20 -9.82
C ILE A 207 -9.18 7.21 -11.33
N ARG A 208 -10.35 6.77 -11.81
CA ARG A 208 -10.76 6.97 -13.20
C ARG A 208 -11.49 8.30 -13.31
N ARG A 209 -10.93 9.22 -14.08
CA ARG A 209 -11.56 10.49 -14.41
C ARG A 209 -12.71 10.25 -15.39
N VAL A 210 -13.70 11.15 -15.37
CA VAL A 210 -14.88 11.09 -16.27
C VAL A 210 -14.51 10.99 -17.75
N TYR A 211 -13.41 11.62 -18.16
CA TYR A 211 -12.88 11.60 -19.53
C TYR A 211 -12.05 10.34 -19.85
N GLY A 212 -12.09 9.31 -19.00
CA GLY A 212 -11.48 7.99 -19.24
C GLY A 212 -10.01 7.87 -18.81
N LYS A 213 -9.38 8.94 -18.33
CA LYS A 213 -7.99 8.90 -17.84
C LYS A 213 -7.91 8.23 -16.46
N TRP A 214 -6.98 7.30 -16.29
CA TRP A 214 -6.64 6.72 -14.98
C TRP A 214 -5.52 7.49 -14.28
N VAL A 215 -5.60 7.51 -12.95
CA VAL A 215 -4.54 7.93 -12.04
C VAL A 215 -4.35 6.78 -11.04
N TYR A 216 -3.30 6.00 -11.21
CA TYR A 216 -2.93 4.89 -10.32
C TYR A 216 -2.06 5.41 -9.18
N ASN A 217 -2.17 4.76 -8.01
CA ASN A 217 -1.45 5.13 -6.79
C ASN A 217 -1.46 6.64 -6.49
N PRO A 218 -2.64 7.27 -6.42
CA PRO A 218 -2.73 8.71 -6.25
C PRO A 218 -2.07 9.15 -4.95
N GLY A 219 -1.13 10.10 -5.04
CA GLY A 219 -0.50 10.72 -3.89
C GLY A 219 -1.48 11.59 -3.09
N GLY A 220 -1.02 12.06 -1.92
CA GLY A 220 -1.82 12.91 -1.04
C GLY A 220 -2.29 14.23 -1.67
N ASP A 221 -1.60 14.72 -2.69
CA ASP A 221 -1.93 15.92 -3.47
C ASP A 221 -2.98 15.68 -4.56
N ALA A 222 -3.35 14.44 -4.85
CA ALA A 222 -4.37 14.12 -5.83
C ALA A 222 -5.74 14.67 -5.40
N GLU A 223 -6.36 15.46 -6.27
CA GLU A 223 -7.70 16.00 -6.05
C GLU A 223 -8.79 15.05 -6.54
N ILE A 224 -9.87 14.94 -5.76
CA ILE A 224 -11.10 14.27 -6.19
C ILE A 224 -11.97 15.25 -6.97
N LYS A 225 -12.44 14.84 -8.15
CA LYS A 225 -13.34 15.61 -9.00
C LYS A 225 -14.71 14.95 -9.05
N LYS A 226 -15.70 15.74 -9.44
CA LYS A 226 -17.08 15.27 -9.62
C LYS A 226 -17.11 14.08 -10.59
N ASP A 227 -17.83 13.03 -10.19
CA ASP A 227 -18.04 11.79 -10.93
C ASP A 227 -16.76 10.99 -11.23
N ASP A 228 -15.65 11.29 -10.55
CA ASP A 228 -14.49 10.39 -10.56
C ASP A 228 -14.86 9.02 -9.99
N LEU A 229 -14.38 7.96 -10.62
CA LEU A 229 -14.55 6.59 -10.14
C LEU A 229 -13.32 6.20 -9.32
N LEU A 230 -13.53 5.91 -8.04
CA LEU A 230 -12.49 5.48 -7.11
C LEU A 230 -12.48 3.96 -7.03
N ILE A 231 -11.32 3.36 -7.28
CA ILE A 231 -11.04 1.96 -6.98
C ILE A 231 -10.29 1.92 -5.66
N MET A 232 -10.83 1.18 -4.70
CA MET A 232 -10.34 1.19 -3.33
C MET A 232 -10.26 -0.21 -2.77
N ARG A 233 -9.33 -0.44 -1.84
CA ARG A 233 -9.31 -1.64 -1.01
C ARG A 233 -9.20 -1.29 0.47
N GLY A 234 -9.68 -2.16 1.33
CA GLY A 234 -9.51 -1.98 2.77
C GLY A 234 -10.42 -2.89 3.58
N PRO A 235 -10.40 -2.74 4.91
CA PRO A 235 -11.19 -3.58 5.80
C PRO A 235 -12.69 -3.35 5.59
N LYS A 236 -13.49 -4.41 5.75
CA LYS A 236 -14.93 -4.38 5.57
C LYS A 236 -15.63 -3.34 6.45
N GLU A 237 -15.11 -3.08 7.65
CA GLU A 237 -15.62 -2.07 8.59
C GLU A 237 -15.47 -0.62 8.06
N GLY A 238 -14.61 -0.41 7.05
CA GLY A 238 -14.39 0.87 6.39
C GLY A 238 -15.46 1.21 5.34
N GLU A 239 -16.22 0.22 4.87
CA GLU A 239 -17.12 0.33 3.72
C GLU A 239 -18.28 1.31 3.94
N GLU A 240 -18.95 1.26 5.09
CA GLU A 240 -20.07 2.17 5.38
C GLU A 240 -19.57 3.63 5.44
N LYS A 241 -18.44 3.85 6.12
CA LYS A 241 -17.85 5.18 6.31
C LYS A 241 -17.39 5.78 4.98
N ILE A 242 -16.78 4.99 4.10
CA ILE A 242 -16.34 5.52 2.80
C ILE A 242 -17.52 5.82 1.89
N ASN A 243 -18.58 5.00 1.91
CA ASN A 243 -19.80 5.29 1.17
C ASN A 243 -20.44 6.61 1.61
N GLU A 244 -20.48 6.89 2.92
CA GLU A 244 -20.96 8.18 3.43
C GLU A 244 -20.11 9.36 2.92
N ILE A 245 -18.78 9.21 2.90
CA ILE A 245 -17.86 10.25 2.42
C ILE A 245 -18.02 10.50 0.93
N VAL A 246 -18.13 9.45 0.11
CA VAL A 246 -18.03 9.52 -1.35
C VAL A 246 -19.39 9.74 -2.03
N SER A 247 -20.47 9.18 -1.50
CA SER A 247 -21.78 9.12 -2.17
C SER A 247 -22.84 10.07 -1.59
N ALA A 248 -22.59 10.70 -0.44
CA ALA A 248 -23.51 11.60 0.27
C ALA A 248 -24.91 11.04 0.66
N GLN A 249 -25.20 9.76 0.39
CA GLN A 249 -26.41 9.07 0.84
C GLN A 249 -26.09 7.63 1.26
N LYS A 250 -26.67 7.20 2.40
CA LYS A 250 -26.73 5.80 2.83
C LYS A 250 -27.25 4.95 1.67
N SER A 251 -26.53 3.86 1.40
CA SER A 251 -26.85 2.84 0.41
C SER A 251 -28.36 2.52 0.42
N VAL A 252 -28.96 2.58 -0.77
CA VAL A 252 -30.11 1.74 -1.07
C VAL A 252 -29.53 0.57 -1.85
N ASP A 253 -29.56 -0.60 -1.22
CA ASP A 253 -29.13 -1.89 -1.78
C ASP A 253 -29.82 -2.17 -3.12
N PHE A 254 -29.08 -2.80 -4.05
CA PHE A 254 -29.61 -3.60 -5.14
C PHE A 254 -28.80 -4.88 -5.30
#